data_AF-A0A4Z1NBZ0-F1
#
_entry.id   AF-A0A4Z1NBZ0-F1
#
_cell.length_a   1.000
_cell.length_b   1.000
_cell.length_c   1.000
_cell.angle_alpha   90.00
_cell.angle_beta   90.00
_cell.angle_gamma   90.00
#
_symmetry.space_group_name_H-M   'P 1'
#
loop_
_entity.id
_entity.type
_entity.pdbx_description
1 polymer ?
#
loop_
_entity_poly.entity_id
_entity_poly.type
_entity_poly.pdbx_seq_one_letter_code
_entity_poly.pdbx_strand_id
1 'polypeptide(L)'
;MPSVRSLSTVLLLAATSLAAPFFSGVTNKVVARDGAAPCSPLPCVANRIMYVMETVTVPYGSASTPTAGSSGSAVAPVATASSVASSQAGTPPASAPVPMSAAPATSAAGSSTPASNVAPSTGSLTADTLLQIMPLSGSCDGGRNKVPGNCRTAAQAAAPLQKGFDDWKITVKGAQAANLALIAFESEQMMYKVSVGSPPTPGKGTYAVMMPPNVKLYATQLKGEAAVAAAGTVEKILDLVNTSDDDAFGAASWYMSTQCPGAQDKFSGDVDAAFASYITDCVHGGDMEKRQATWTNAKKAFGL
;
A
#
# COMPACT_ATOMS: atom_id res chain seq x y z
N MET A 1 -26.72 25.44 49.43
CA MET A 1 -27.45 24.30 48.81
C MET A 1 -27.98 24.81 47.47
N PRO A 2 -27.63 24.17 46.34
CA PRO A 2 -27.99 22.78 46.04
C PRO A 2 -26.80 21.88 45.71
N SER A 3 -27.08 20.58 45.77
CA SER A 3 -26.17 19.44 45.64
C SER A 3 -26.11 18.97 44.19
N VAL A 4 -24.91 18.81 43.65
CA VAL A 4 -24.67 18.17 42.35
C VAL A 4 -24.42 16.69 42.61
N ARG A 5 -25.33 15.82 42.17
CA ARG A 5 -25.16 14.37 42.19
C ARG A 5 -24.47 13.93 40.90
N SER A 6 -23.26 13.39 41.01
CA SER A 6 -22.57 12.68 39.94
C SER A 6 -23.10 11.24 39.89
N LEU A 7 -23.75 10.86 38.79
CA LEU A 7 -24.16 9.50 38.49
C LEU A 7 -23.04 8.83 37.69
N SER A 8 -22.24 7.99 38.36
CA SER A 8 -21.35 7.05 37.70
C SER A 8 -22.13 5.77 37.40
N THR A 9 -22.51 5.59 36.13
CA THR A 9 -23.08 4.34 35.63
C THR A 9 -21.94 3.34 35.42
N VAL A 10 -21.83 2.36 36.31
CA VAL A 10 -20.97 1.18 36.12
C VAL A 10 -21.76 0.16 35.28
N LEU A 11 -21.33 -0.05 34.04
CA LEU A 11 -21.89 -1.08 33.15
C LEU A 11 -21.22 -2.42 33.48
N LEU A 12 -21.95 -3.32 34.14
CA LEU A 12 -21.57 -4.73 34.29
C LEU A 12 -21.87 -5.46 32.97
N LEU A 13 -20.84 -5.93 32.26
CA LEU A 13 -21.00 -6.95 31.21
C LEU A 13 -20.93 -8.34 31.84
N ALA A 14 -22.07 -9.04 31.82
CA ALA A 14 -22.14 -10.47 32.08
C ALA A 14 -21.63 -11.23 30.84
N ALA A 15 -20.60 -12.05 31.00
CA ALA A 15 -20.12 -12.96 29.97
C ALA A 15 -20.86 -14.29 30.09
N THR A 16 -21.73 -14.61 29.13
CA THR A 16 -22.28 -15.95 28.93
C THR A 16 -21.32 -16.77 28.07
N SER A 17 -20.83 -17.85 28.65
CA SER A 17 -19.94 -18.83 28.01
C SER A 17 -20.75 -19.77 27.10
N LEU A 18 -20.41 -19.81 25.82
CA LEU A 18 -20.77 -20.88 24.89
C LEU A 18 -19.48 -21.57 24.47
N ALA A 19 -19.40 -22.86 24.78
CA ALA A 19 -18.26 -23.72 24.49
C ALA A 19 -18.16 -24.00 22.97
N ALA A 20 -16.96 -23.82 22.42
CA ALA A 20 -16.52 -24.38 21.14
C ALA A 20 -15.04 -24.79 21.25
N PRO A 21 -14.57 -25.81 20.50
CA PRO A 21 -13.35 -26.53 20.84
C PRO A 21 -12.07 -25.88 20.27
N PHE A 22 -11.04 -25.91 21.12
CA PHE A 22 -9.59 -25.90 20.87
C PHE A 22 -9.06 -25.26 19.56
N PHE A 23 -8.75 -23.97 19.65
CA PHE A 23 -7.55 -23.40 19.02
C PHE A 23 -6.69 -22.76 20.12
N SER A 24 -5.50 -23.29 20.36
CA SER A 24 -4.54 -22.72 21.31
C SER A 24 -3.92 -21.46 20.69
N GLY A 25 -4.38 -20.30 21.14
CA GLY A 25 -3.88 -18.98 20.74
C GLY A 25 -3.32 -18.20 21.94
N VAL A 26 -2.25 -17.45 21.68
CA VAL A 26 -1.67 -16.45 22.59
C VAL A 26 -2.75 -15.47 23.06
N THR A 27 -2.88 -15.26 24.37
CA THR A 27 -3.75 -14.22 24.94
C THR A 27 -2.90 -13.07 25.46
N ASN A 28 -3.05 -11.89 24.85
CA ASN A 28 -2.45 -10.67 25.35
C ASN A 28 -3.37 -10.06 26.42
N LYS A 29 -2.87 -9.94 27.65
CA LYS A 29 -3.59 -9.30 28.75
C LYS A 29 -3.13 -7.86 28.88
N VAL A 30 -3.98 -6.90 28.55
CA VAL A 30 -3.71 -5.47 28.77
C VAL A 30 -4.11 -5.12 30.20
N VAL A 31 -3.17 -4.67 31.01
CA VAL A 31 -3.43 -4.17 32.36
C VAL A 31 -3.08 -2.68 32.39
N ALA A 32 -4.09 -1.83 32.62
CA ALA A 32 -3.86 -0.43 32.94
C ALA A 32 -3.35 -0.34 34.39
N ARG A 33 -2.25 0.38 34.60
CA ARG A 33 -1.76 0.73 35.94
C ARG A 33 -1.74 2.24 36.09
N ASP A 34 -2.44 2.73 37.11
CA ASP A 34 -2.39 4.14 37.50
C ASP A 34 -1.08 4.39 38.26
N GLY A 35 -0.10 4.95 37.55
CA GLY A 35 1.13 5.47 38.15
C GLY A 35 0.93 6.92 38.56
N ALA A 36 0.65 7.19 39.83
CA ALA A 36 0.66 8.56 40.35
C ALA A 36 2.11 8.98 40.66
N ALA A 37 2.63 9.97 39.91
CA ALA A 37 3.86 10.69 40.27
C ALA A 37 3.49 12.06 40.87
N PRO A 38 4.18 12.53 41.94
CA PRO A 38 3.90 13.83 42.53
C PRO A 38 4.46 14.96 41.65
N CYS A 39 3.60 15.91 41.25
CA CYS A 39 3.99 17.12 40.53
C CYS A 39 3.67 18.36 41.38
N SER A 40 4.68 19.21 41.58
CA SER A 40 4.56 20.63 41.96
C SER A 40 5.83 21.36 41.51
N PRO A 41 5.79 22.64 41.11
CA PRO A 41 4.64 23.51 40.82
C PRO A 41 4.60 24.01 39.35
N LEU A 42 3.39 24.22 38.81
CA LEU A 42 3.00 24.74 37.47
C LEU A 42 2.59 23.69 36.40
N PRO A 43 1.66 24.05 35.49
CA PRO A 43 0.60 23.13 35.08
C PRO A 43 0.99 22.23 33.90
N CYS A 44 0.93 20.91 34.12
CA CYS A 44 0.99 19.93 33.05
C CYS A 44 -0.42 19.68 32.49
N VAL A 45 -0.56 19.80 31.17
CA VAL A 45 -1.72 19.30 30.43
C VAL A 45 -1.65 17.77 30.45
N ALA A 46 -2.62 17.14 31.10
CA ALA A 46 -2.68 15.69 31.26
C ALA A 46 -3.23 15.01 29.99
N ASN A 47 -2.44 14.16 29.35
CA ASN A 47 -2.80 12.77 29.05
C ASN A 47 -1.65 12.08 28.31
N ARG A 48 -0.91 11.24 29.03
CA ARG A 48 -0.01 10.25 28.43
C ARG A 48 -0.35 8.90 29.04
N ILE A 49 -1.16 8.12 28.35
CA ILE A 49 -1.40 6.72 28.71
C ILE A 49 -0.18 5.93 28.19
N MET A 50 0.66 5.47 29.11
CA MET A 50 1.78 4.59 28.79
C MET A 50 1.26 3.15 28.81
N TYR A 51 1.24 2.49 27.65
CA TYR A 51 0.96 1.06 27.57
C TYR A 51 2.28 0.29 27.71
N VAL A 52 2.37 -0.55 28.74
CA VAL A 52 3.47 -1.50 28.91
C VAL A 52 2.99 -2.85 28.40
N MET A 53 3.61 -3.35 27.34
CA MET A 53 3.38 -4.70 26.82
C MET A 53 4.29 -5.67 27.56
N GLU A 54 3.75 -6.49 28.45
CA GLU A 54 4.50 -7.54 29.14
C GLU A 54 4.33 -8.86 28.38
N THR A 55 5.43 -9.45 27.91
CA THR A 55 5.39 -10.69 27.12
C THR A 55 5.42 -11.89 28.07
N VAL A 56 4.30 -12.60 28.19
CA VAL A 56 4.21 -13.83 28.99
C VAL A 56 4.56 -15.02 28.10
N THR A 57 5.64 -15.72 28.44
CA THR A 57 6.05 -16.96 27.74
C THR A 57 5.40 -18.15 28.43
N VAL A 58 4.57 -18.91 27.71
CA VAL A 58 4.01 -20.20 28.17
C VAL A 58 4.81 -21.35 27.56
N PRO A 59 5.23 -22.36 28.35
CA PRO A 59 5.95 -23.52 27.83
C PRO A 59 5.04 -24.41 26.98
N TYR A 60 5.53 -24.78 25.80
CA TYR A 60 4.84 -25.64 24.83
C TYR A 60 4.97 -27.12 25.24
N GLY A 61 3.83 -27.79 25.44
CA GLY A 61 3.77 -29.24 25.70
C GLY A 61 3.87 -30.05 24.40
N SER A 62 4.74 -31.05 24.40
CA SER A 62 4.98 -31.99 23.30
C SER A 62 3.72 -32.79 22.96
N ALA A 63 3.23 -32.67 21.71
CA ALA A 63 2.19 -33.53 21.17
C ALA A 63 2.79 -34.57 20.22
N SER A 64 2.44 -35.82 20.47
CA SER A 64 2.87 -37.03 19.77
C SER A 64 2.33 -37.11 18.33
N THR A 65 3.19 -37.52 17.40
CA THR A 65 2.88 -37.82 15.99
C THR A 65 1.96 -39.04 15.83
N PRO A 66 0.92 -38.98 14.97
CA PRO A 66 0.31 -40.15 14.38
C PRO A 66 0.97 -40.50 13.04
N THR A 67 1.41 -41.75 12.94
CA THR A 67 1.90 -42.43 11.73
C THR A 67 0.70 -42.81 10.85
N ALA A 68 0.72 -42.50 9.55
CA ALA A 68 -0.22 -43.09 8.59
C ALA A 68 0.37 -43.24 7.18
N GLY A 69 0.53 -44.50 6.77
CA GLY A 69 -0.11 -45.04 5.56
C GLY A 69 0.43 -44.65 4.18
N SER A 70 1.38 -45.43 3.68
CA SER A 70 1.72 -45.57 2.26
C SER A 70 0.59 -46.21 1.46
N SER A 71 0.25 -45.68 0.28
CA SER A 71 -0.30 -46.43 -0.86
C SER A 71 -0.15 -45.61 -2.15
N GLY A 72 0.56 -46.16 -3.12
CA GLY A 72 0.93 -45.48 -4.36
C GLY A 72 -0.11 -45.57 -5.48
N SER A 73 0.11 -44.77 -6.52
CA SER A 73 -0.14 -45.15 -7.91
C SER A 73 0.67 -44.25 -8.83
N ALA A 74 1.48 -44.90 -9.66
CA ALA A 74 2.27 -44.29 -10.71
C ALA A 74 1.39 -44.04 -11.93
N VAL A 75 1.48 -42.84 -12.51
CA VAL A 75 1.00 -42.55 -13.86
C VAL A 75 2.10 -41.82 -14.60
N ALA A 76 2.55 -42.40 -15.71
CA ALA A 76 3.55 -41.85 -16.61
C ALA A 76 2.96 -40.76 -17.52
N PRO A 77 3.74 -39.74 -17.92
CA PRO A 77 3.41 -38.93 -19.08
C PRO A 77 4.26 -39.36 -20.30
N VAL A 78 3.58 -39.69 -21.40
CA VAL A 78 4.18 -39.77 -22.74
C VAL A 78 4.14 -38.36 -23.34
N ALA A 79 5.30 -37.92 -23.81
CA ALA A 79 5.52 -36.67 -24.53
C ALA A 79 4.95 -36.73 -25.95
N THR A 80 4.47 -35.61 -26.48
CA THR A 80 4.70 -35.28 -27.90
C THR A 80 4.73 -33.77 -28.10
N ALA A 81 5.84 -33.31 -28.68
CA ALA A 81 6.08 -31.95 -29.10
C ALA A 81 5.27 -31.60 -30.35
N SER A 82 4.93 -30.32 -30.52
CA SER A 82 4.70 -29.73 -31.84
C SER A 82 5.11 -28.27 -31.81
N SER A 83 6.31 -28.05 -32.35
CA SER A 83 6.84 -26.77 -32.79
C SER A 83 6.11 -26.35 -34.06
N VAL A 84 5.55 -25.14 -34.09
CA VAL A 84 5.20 -24.47 -35.35
C VAL A 84 5.89 -23.12 -35.43
N ALA A 85 6.48 -22.95 -36.60
CA ALA A 85 7.41 -21.95 -37.08
C ALA A 85 7.07 -20.48 -36.76
N SER A 86 8.18 -19.76 -36.53
CA SER A 86 8.34 -18.34 -36.75
C SER A 86 7.96 -17.91 -38.17
N SER A 87 7.39 -16.73 -38.32
CA SER A 87 7.50 -15.95 -39.55
C SER A 87 7.76 -14.49 -39.19
N GLN A 88 8.93 -14.03 -39.64
CA GLN A 88 9.46 -12.70 -39.50
C GLN A 88 8.90 -11.74 -40.56
N ALA A 89 9.08 -10.46 -40.24
CA ALA A 89 9.45 -9.36 -41.14
C ALA A 89 8.40 -8.86 -42.15
N GLY A 90 7.83 -7.70 -41.80
CA GLY A 90 7.32 -6.72 -42.75
C GLY A 90 7.69 -5.32 -42.29
N THR A 91 8.85 -4.82 -42.72
CA THR A 91 9.22 -3.40 -42.65
C THR A 91 8.75 -2.69 -43.93
N PRO A 92 7.97 -1.59 -43.80
CA PRO A 92 7.88 -0.59 -44.86
C PRO A 92 8.84 0.59 -44.63
N PRO A 93 9.19 1.31 -45.72
CA PRO A 93 10.36 2.17 -45.80
C PRO A 93 10.20 3.58 -45.20
N ALA A 94 11.36 4.14 -44.88
CA ALA A 94 11.59 5.52 -44.49
C ALA A 94 11.01 6.52 -45.50
N SER A 95 10.30 7.53 -44.98
CA SER A 95 9.92 8.73 -45.71
C SER A 95 10.62 9.96 -45.12
N ALA A 96 11.05 10.82 -46.04
CA ALA A 96 12.03 11.89 -45.93
C ALA A 96 11.52 13.15 -45.17
N PRO A 97 12.41 14.12 -44.86
CA PRO A 97 12.11 15.26 -44.00
C PRO A 97 11.41 16.40 -44.75
N VAL A 98 10.49 17.09 -44.05
CA VAL A 98 9.76 18.26 -44.56
C VAL A 98 10.34 19.53 -43.90
N PRO A 99 10.53 20.64 -44.65
CA PRO A 99 11.30 21.80 -44.22
C PRO A 99 10.66 22.64 -43.12
N MET A 100 11.54 23.23 -42.30
CA MET A 100 11.29 24.33 -41.38
C MET A 100 10.71 25.54 -42.12
N SER A 101 9.58 26.05 -41.65
CA SER A 101 9.11 27.40 -41.97
C SER A 101 9.04 28.20 -40.68
N ALA A 102 9.80 29.30 -40.65
CA ALA A 102 9.94 30.22 -39.54
C ALA A 102 8.94 31.39 -39.65
N ALA A 103 8.81 32.10 -38.52
CA ALA A 103 8.23 33.44 -38.29
C ALA A 103 6.79 33.47 -37.70
N PRO A 104 6.40 34.57 -37.04
CA PRO A 104 7.15 35.50 -36.19
C PRO A 104 6.60 35.56 -34.74
N ALA A 105 7.38 36.18 -33.86
CA ALA A 105 7.01 36.49 -32.49
C ALA A 105 5.94 37.59 -32.42
N THR A 106 4.83 37.31 -31.75
CA THR A 106 3.89 38.32 -31.24
C THR A 106 3.86 38.26 -29.72
N SER A 107 4.49 39.25 -29.10
CA SER A 107 4.35 39.54 -27.68
C SER A 107 2.93 40.03 -27.40
N ALA A 108 2.15 39.21 -26.69
CA ALA A 108 0.92 39.66 -26.04
C ALA A 108 1.10 39.49 -24.52
N ALA A 109 1.14 40.62 -23.81
CA ALA A 109 1.06 40.68 -22.37
C ALA A 109 -0.34 40.19 -21.95
N GLY A 110 -0.43 38.94 -21.50
CA GLY A 110 -1.63 38.33 -20.95
C GLY A 110 -1.67 38.52 -19.44
N SER A 111 -2.68 39.25 -18.99
CA SER A 111 -3.06 39.45 -17.59
C SER A 111 -3.04 38.14 -16.79
N SER A 112 -2.37 38.16 -15.64
CA SER A 112 -2.38 37.09 -14.66
C SER A 112 -3.78 36.93 -14.06
N THR A 113 -4.60 36.08 -14.65
CA THR A 113 -5.81 35.57 -14.03
C THR A 113 -5.42 34.79 -12.77
N PRO A 114 -6.05 35.03 -11.60
CA PRO A 114 -5.81 34.20 -10.43
C PRO A 114 -6.12 32.75 -10.80
N ALA A 115 -5.14 31.86 -10.63
CA ALA A 115 -5.32 30.43 -10.78
C ALA A 115 -6.51 30.02 -9.91
N SER A 116 -7.63 29.73 -10.56
CA SER A 116 -8.78 29.17 -9.89
C SER A 116 -8.32 27.85 -9.32
N ASN A 117 -8.38 27.75 -8.00
CA ASN A 117 -8.08 26.58 -7.21
C ASN A 117 -9.23 25.57 -7.47
N VAL A 118 -9.30 25.06 -8.70
CA VAL A 118 -10.25 24.03 -9.09
C VAL A 118 -9.72 22.75 -8.48
N ALA A 119 -10.24 22.42 -7.30
CA ALA A 119 -10.10 21.09 -6.74
C ALA A 119 -10.49 20.08 -7.84
N PRO A 120 -9.73 18.98 -8.05
CA PRO A 120 -10.09 18.03 -9.08
C PRO A 120 -11.49 17.52 -8.76
N SER A 121 -12.43 17.84 -9.65
CA SER A 121 -13.65 17.08 -9.86
C SER A 121 -13.27 15.61 -10.08
N THR A 122 -14.22 14.71 -9.88
CA THR A 122 -14.17 13.24 -10.08
C THR A 122 -13.71 12.78 -11.48
N GLY A 123 -12.58 13.29 -11.96
CA GLY A 123 -11.93 12.98 -13.22
C GLY A 123 -10.75 12.04 -13.01
N SER A 124 -10.31 11.44 -14.12
CA SER A 124 -9.15 10.56 -14.17
C SER A 124 -7.93 11.20 -13.51
N LEU A 125 -7.18 10.41 -12.73
CA LEU A 125 -5.89 10.81 -12.17
C LEU A 125 -4.96 11.35 -13.27
N THR A 126 -4.33 12.50 -13.03
CA THR A 126 -3.44 13.16 -14.00
C THR A 126 -1.99 13.17 -13.51
N ALA A 127 -1.06 13.38 -14.44
CA ALA A 127 0.35 13.59 -14.09
C ALA A 127 0.53 14.80 -13.16
N ASP A 128 -0.21 15.89 -13.37
CA ASP A 128 -0.13 17.09 -12.52
C ASP A 128 -0.61 16.80 -11.09
N THR A 129 -1.69 16.03 -10.93
CA THR A 129 -2.13 15.56 -9.61
C THR A 129 -1.02 14.77 -8.93
N LEU A 130 -0.37 13.85 -9.66
CA LEU A 130 0.73 13.06 -9.10
C LEU A 130 1.96 13.90 -8.76
N LEU A 131 2.30 14.90 -9.56
CA LEU A 131 3.41 15.83 -9.26
C LEU A 131 3.15 16.69 -8.02
N GLN A 132 1.89 16.98 -7.70
CA GLN A 132 1.57 17.64 -6.43
C GLN A 132 1.84 16.73 -5.23
N ILE A 133 1.61 15.43 -5.36
CA ILE A 133 1.76 14.43 -4.28
C ILE A 133 3.20 13.97 -4.14
N MET A 134 3.82 13.69 -5.28
CA MET A 134 5.13 13.09 -5.49
C MET A 134 5.98 13.99 -6.41
N PRO A 135 6.43 15.19 -5.95
CA PRO A 135 7.14 16.14 -6.81
C PRO A 135 8.41 15.58 -7.47
N LEU A 136 9.09 14.62 -6.84
CA LEU A 136 10.31 14.00 -7.39
C LEU A 136 10.02 13.05 -8.55
N SER A 137 8.76 12.62 -8.75
CA SER A 137 8.36 11.76 -9.86
C SER A 137 8.29 12.48 -11.21
N GLY A 138 8.68 13.75 -11.30
CA GLY A 138 8.86 14.43 -12.59
C GLY A 138 10.00 13.85 -13.44
N SER A 139 10.92 13.11 -12.82
CA SER A 139 12.03 12.44 -13.50
C SER A 139 12.41 11.15 -12.78
N CYS A 140 13.20 10.30 -13.43
CA CYS A 140 13.83 9.13 -12.80
C CYS A 140 15.28 9.39 -12.38
N ASP A 141 15.67 10.67 -12.28
CA ASP A 141 17.05 11.03 -12.06
C ASP A 141 17.47 11.00 -10.59
N GLY A 142 16.52 11.16 -9.67
CA GLY A 142 16.75 11.24 -8.22
C GLY A 142 16.93 9.90 -7.48
N GLY A 143 16.70 8.77 -8.14
CA GLY A 143 16.81 7.45 -7.51
C GLY A 143 18.25 7.07 -7.17
N ARG A 144 18.49 6.72 -5.90
CA ARG A 144 19.65 5.96 -5.42
C ARG A 144 19.73 4.63 -6.18
N ASN A 145 20.93 4.17 -6.51
CA ASN A 145 21.17 2.84 -7.11
C ASN A 145 20.49 2.56 -8.47
N LYS A 146 19.89 3.57 -9.16
CA LYS A 146 19.32 3.55 -10.53
C LYS A 146 19.12 2.15 -11.12
N VAL A 147 18.20 1.37 -10.55
CA VAL A 147 17.94 0.01 -11.03
C VAL A 147 17.08 0.12 -12.30
N PRO A 148 17.51 -0.40 -13.46
CA PRO A 148 16.73 -0.31 -14.69
C PRO A 148 15.30 -0.84 -14.50
N GLY A 149 14.32 -0.11 -15.04
CA GLY A 149 12.91 -0.49 -15.02
C GLY A 149 12.19 -0.29 -13.68
N ASN A 150 12.87 0.10 -12.60
CA ASN A 150 12.26 0.30 -11.28
C ASN A 150 11.52 1.62 -11.10
N CYS A 151 11.97 2.66 -11.79
CA CYS A 151 11.40 3.99 -11.65
C CYS A 151 10.31 4.27 -12.70
N ARG A 152 9.32 5.07 -12.34
CA ARG A 152 8.34 5.66 -13.25
C ARG A 152 8.13 7.14 -12.96
N THR A 153 7.90 7.90 -14.03
CA THR A 153 7.48 9.29 -13.91
C THR A 153 5.98 9.38 -13.62
N ALA A 154 5.53 10.53 -13.10
CA ALA A 154 4.12 10.85 -12.92
C ALA A 154 3.28 10.60 -14.20
N ALA A 155 3.82 10.98 -15.37
CA ALA A 155 3.15 10.77 -16.65
C ALA A 155 2.95 9.28 -16.98
N GLN A 156 3.93 8.43 -16.63
CA GLN A 156 3.83 6.99 -16.86
C GLN A 156 2.93 6.30 -15.83
N ALA A 157 2.86 6.82 -14.61
CA ALA A 157 2.15 6.19 -13.50
C ALA A 157 0.64 6.50 -13.45
N ALA A 158 0.20 7.63 -14.02
CA ALA A 158 -1.18 8.10 -13.90
C ALA A 158 -2.23 7.07 -14.33
N ALA A 159 -2.09 6.50 -15.53
CA ALA A 159 -3.05 5.51 -16.04
C ALA A 159 -3.02 4.18 -15.25
N PRO A 160 -1.86 3.54 -14.98
CA PRO A 160 -1.79 2.36 -14.13
C PRO A 160 -2.38 2.55 -12.72
N LEU A 161 -2.13 3.70 -12.08
CA LEU A 161 -2.69 4.02 -10.76
C LEU A 161 -4.21 4.15 -10.80
N GLN A 162 -4.74 4.87 -11.80
CA GLN A 162 -6.18 4.98 -12.00
C GLN A 162 -6.81 3.61 -12.21
N LYS A 163 -6.19 2.78 -13.05
CA LYS A 163 -6.64 1.40 -13.29
C LYS A 163 -6.64 0.58 -12.00
N GLY A 164 -5.62 0.73 -11.15
CA GLY A 164 -5.58 0.13 -9.82
C GLY A 164 -6.77 0.52 -8.95
N PHE A 165 -7.16 1.81 -8.95
CA PHE A 165 -8.38 2.24 -8.25
C PHE A 165 -9.63 1.58 -8.83
N ASP A 166 -9.74 1.50 -10.15
CA ASP A 166 -10.91 0.96 -10.83
C ASP A 166 -11.06 -0.56 -10.63
N ASP A 167 -9.97 -1.31 -10.74
CA ASP A 167 -9.92 -2.77 -10.56
C ASP A 167 -10.32 -3.15 -9.12
N TRP A 168 -9.80 -2.41 -8.13
CA TRP A 168 -9.96 -2.70 -6.71
C TRP A 168 -11.05 -1.88 -6.02
N LYS A 169 -11.86 -1.15 -6.80
CA LYS A 169 -13.01 -0.37 -6.32
C LYS A 169 -12.64 0.65 -5.22
N ILE A 170 -11.50 1.31 -5.41
CA ILE A 170 -11.08 2.41 -4.55
C ILE A 170 -11.78 3.69 -5.01
N THR A 171 -13.00 3.91 -4.53
CA THR A 171 -13.90 4.97 -5.02
C THR A 171 -13.96 6.19 -4.10
N VAL A 172 -13.57 6.04 -2.83
CA VAL A 172 -13.59 7.14 -1.87
C VAL A 172 -12.36 8.03 -2.07
N LYS A 173 -12.59 9.33 -2.23
CA LYS A 173 -11.53 10.33 -2.51
C LYS A 173 -10.37 10.28 -1.50
N GLY A 174 -10.70 10.22 -0.20
CA GLY A 174 -9.69 10.10 0.85
C GLY A 174 -8.91 8.78 0.81
N ALA A 175 -9.55 7.68 0.41
CA ALA A 175 -8.89 6.39 0.24
C ALA A 175 -7.94 6.37 -0.96
N GLN A 176 -8.31 7.01 -2.08
CA GLN A 176 -7.40 7.22 -3.22
C GLN A 176 -6.19 8.06 -2.82
N ALA A 177 -6.40 9.17 -2.12
CA ALA A 177 -5.33 10.02 -1.60
C ALA A 177 -4.39 9.23 -0.66
N ALA A 178 -4.94 8.39 0.23
CA ALA A 178 -4.16 7.55 1.14
C ALA A 178 -3.32 6.50 0.41
N ASN A 179 -3.86 5.86 -0.63
CA ASN A 179 -3.09 4.93 -1.48
C ASN A 179 -1.89 5.63 -2.13
N LEU A 180 -2.09 6.84 -2.67
CA LEU A 180 -1.02 7.61 -3.31
C LEU A 180 0.01 8.12 -2.29
N ALA A 181 -0.42 8.52 -1.10
CA ALA A 181 0.48 8.91 -0.02
C ALA A 181 1.34 7.73 0.47
N LEU A 182 0.75 6.52 0.54
CA LEU A 182 1.47 5.30 0.84
C LEU A 182 2.53 5.00 -0.23
N ILE A 183 2.12 4.97 -1.51
CA ILE A 183 3.04 4.73 -2.63
C ILE A 183 4.16 5.76 -2.63
N ALA A 184 3.83 7.04 -2.51
CA ALA A 184 4.79 8.14 -2.47
C ALA A 184 5.86 7.94 -1.39
N PHE A 185 5.47 7.43 -0.23
CA PHE A 185 6.38 7.20 0.89
C PHE A 185 7.21 5.93 0.69
N GLU A 186 6.55 4.80 0.46
CA GLU A 186 7.17 3.48 0.45
C GLU A 186 8.14 3.30 -0.73
N SER A 187 7.80 3.84 -1.90
CA SER A 187 8.61 3.70 -3.13
C SER A 187 9.60 4.85 -3.38
N GLU A 188 9.78 5.75 -2.41
CA GLU A 188 10.51 7.01 -2.60
C GLU A 188 9.99 7.79 -3.82
N GLN A 189 8.69 8.03 -3.88
CA GLN A 189 8.01 8.75 -4.97
C GLN A 189 8.14 8.06 -6.33
N MET A 190 7.89 6.74 -6.36
CA MET A 190 7.91 5.87 -7.55
C MET A 190 9.29 5.65 -8.15
N MET A 191 10.35 5.84 -7.36
CA MET A 191 11.73 5.54 -7.77
C MET A 191 12.01 4.04 -7.75
N TYR A 192 11.31 3.27 -6.90
CA TYR A 192 11.51 1.82 -6.78
C TYR A 192 10.22 1.03 -6.65
N LYS A 193 10.17 -0.09 -7.36
CA LYS A 193 9.17 -1.15 -7.18
C LYS A 193 9.77 -2.42 -6.58
N VAL A 194 11.00 -2.35 -6.08
CA VAL A 194 11.67 -3.41 -5.32
C VAL A 194 12.33 -2.79 -4.08
N SER A 195 12.53 -3.58 -3.04
CA SER A 195 13.25 -3.13 -1.85
C SER A 195 14.71 -2.77 -2.19
N VAL A 196 15.12 -1.53 -1.88
CA VAL A 196 16.48 -0.99 -2.15
C VAL A 196 17.30 -0.70 -0.90
N GLY A 197 16.91 -1.24 0.26
CA GLY A 197 17.66 -1.15 1.51
C GLY A 197 18.97 -1.95 1.48
N SER A 198 19.79 -1.82 2.53
CA SER A 198 21.03 -2.60 2.71
C SER A 198 20.97 -3.41 4.02
N PRO A 199 20.80 -4.75 3.96
CA PRO A 199 20.56 -5.55 2.75
C PRO A 199 19.13 -5.38 2.21
N PRO A 200 18.90 -5.56 0.90
CA PRO A 200 17.55 -5.60 0.35
C PRO A 200 16.83 -6.84 0.87
N THR A 201 15.51 -6.76 0.99
CA THR A 201 14.69 -7.91 1.41
C THR A 201 14.19 -8.67 0.18
N PRO A 202 14.62 -9.93 -0.03
CA PRO A 202 14.11 -10.80 -1.09
C PRO A 202 12.58 -10.81 -1.21
N GLY A 203 12.08 -10.60 -2.42
CA GLY A 203 10.64 -10.65 -2.73
C GLY A 203 9.79 -9.51 -2.15
N LYS A 204 10.40 -8.52 -1.48
CA LYS A 204 9.70 -7.32 -0.99
C LYS A 204 9.69 -6.26 -2.11
N GLY A 205 8.52 -5.73 -2.47
CA GLY A 205 8.42 -4.79 -3.58
C GLY A 205 6.99 -4.42 -3.96
N THR A 206 6.79 -4.12 -5.25
CA THR A 206 5.77 -3.23 -5.81
C THR A 206 5.99 -1.78 -5.38
N TYR A 207 5.21 -0.84 -5.90
CA TYR A 207 5.29 0.57 -5.46
C TYR A 207 4.67 0.81 -4.07
N ALA A 208 3.97 -0.19 -3.53
CA ALA A 208 3.50 -0.21 -2.13
C ALA A 208 4.49 -0.90 -1.17
N VAL A 209 5.59 -1.45 -1.69
CA VAL A 209 6.67 -2.12 -0.94
C VAL A 209 6.15 -3.17 0.04
N MET A 210 5.23 -4.01 -0.46
CA MET A 210 4.61 -5.11 0.27
C MET A 210 5.64 -6.15 0.70
N MET A 211 5.42 -6.74 1.87
CA MET A 211 6.20 -7.88 2.34
C MET A 211 5.97 -9.12 1.46
N PRO A 212 6.95 -10.05 1.35
CA PRO A 212 6.86 -11.20 0.44
C PRO A 212 5.59 -12.07 0.60
N PRO A 213 5.05 -12.32 1.82
CA PRO A 213 3.78 -13.04 1.96
C PRO A 213 2.62 -12.35 1.25
N ASN A 214 2.54 -11.01 1.31
CA ASN A 214 1.49 -10.23 0.67
C ASN A 214 1.69 -10.16 -0.85
N VAL A 215 2.95 -10.06 -1.31
CA VAL A 215 3.28 -10.19 -2.74
C VAL A 215 2.83 -11.55 -3.28
N LYS A 216 3.03 -12.64 -2.53
CA LYS A 216 2.56 -13.97 -2.92
C LYS A 216 1.03 -14.03 -3.01
N LEU A 217 0.31 -13.53 -2.01
CA LEU A 217 -1.17 -13.48 -2.04
C LEU A 217 -1.67 -12.71 -3.26
N TYR A 218 -1.07 -11.55 -3.53
CA TYR A 218 -1.44 -10.72 -4.66
C TYR A 218 -1.12 -11.39 -6.00
N ALA A 219 0.08 -11.94 -6.15
CA ALA A 219 0.49 -12.67 -7.35
C ALA A 219 -0.43 -13.87 -7.62
N THR A 220 -0.82 -14.61 -6.58
CA THR A 220 -1.77 -15.72 -6.70
C THR A 220 -3.12 -15.22 -7.23
N GLN A 221 -3.61 -14.09 -6.73
CA GLN A 221 -4.89 -13.53 -7.19
C GLN A 221 -4.83 -13.06 -8.65
N LEU A 222 -3.70 -12.52 -9.11
CA LEU A 222 -3.53 -12.03 -10.47
C LEU A 222 -3.20 -13.13 -11.49
N LYS A 223 -2.36 -14.10 -11.12
CA LYS A 223 -1.72 -15.06 -12.04
C LYS A 223 -2.09 -16.53 -11.76
N GLY A 224 -2.75 -16.80 -10.63
CA GLY A 224 -3.11 -18.13 -10.18
C GLY A 224 -1.98 -18.87 -9.45
N GLU A 225 -2.36 -19.89 -8.68
CA GLU A 225 -1.43 -20.69 -7.87
C GLU A 225 -0.36 -21.40 -8.69
N ALA A 226 -0.70 -21.89 -9.88
CA ALA A 226 0.24 -22.60 -10.75
C ALA A 226 1.42 -21.72 -11.19
N ALA A 227 1.16 -20.44 -11.53
CA ALA A 227 2.21 -19.50 -11.91
C ALA A 227 3.13 -19.18 -10.72
N VAL A 228 2.54 -18.96 -9.53
CA VAL A 228 3.29 -18.72 -8.29
C VAL A 228 4.14 -19.92 -7.89
N ALA A 229 3.60 -21.14 -8.03
CA ALA A 229 4.35 -22.37 -7.79
C ALA A 229 5.52 -22.53 -8.77
N ALA A 230 5.29 -22.25 -10.07
CA ALA A 230 6.31 -22.33 -11.11
C ALA A 230 7.45 -21.30 -10.93
N ALA A 231 7.17 -20.14 -10.33
CA ALA A 231 8.18 -19.12 -10.02
C ALA A 231 9.21 -19.63 -8.99
N GLY A 232 8.82 -20.46 -8.02
CA GLY A 232 9.70 -21.20 -7.10
C GLY A 232 10.47 -20.39 -6.05
N THR A 233 10.62 -19.08 -6.20
CA THR A 233 11.34 -18.18 -5.26
C THR A 233 10.55 -16.90 -5.02
N VAL A 234 10.75 -16.24 -3.89
CA VAL A 234 10.00 -15.02 -3.54
C VAL A 234 10.30 -13.85 -4.48
N GLU A 235 11.51 -13.78 -5.03
CA GLU A 235 11.93 -12.80 -6.03
C GLU A 235 11.23 -13.03 -7.36
N LYS A 236 11.21 -14.27 -7.85
CA LYS A 236 10.48 -14.60 -9.09
C LYS A 236 8.97 -14.40 -8.94
N ILE A 237 8.42 -14.60 -7.73
CA ILE A 237 7.01 -14.27 -7.45
C ILE A 237 6.79 -12.76 -7.52
N LEU A 238 7.70 -11.94 -7.00
CA LEU A 238 7.65 -10.49 -7.15
C LEU A 238 7.75 -10.08 -8.64
N ASP A 239 8.58 -10.75 -9.43
CA ASP A 239 8.72 -10.48 -10.86
C ASP A 239 7.39 -10.70 -11.62
N LEU A 240 6.59 -11.70 -11.22
CA LEU A 240 5.25 -11.92 -11.81
C LEU A 240 4.35 -10.69 -11.69
N VAL A 241 4.43 -9.99 -10.55
CA VAL A 241 3.66 -8.76 -10.30
C VAL A 241 4.32 -7.56 -10.99
N ASN A 242 5.64 -7.47 -10.94
CA ASN A 242 6.39 -6.32 -11.47
C ASN A 242 6.55 -6.33 -13.00
N THR A 243 6.06 -7.35 -13.70
CA THR A 243 6.08 -7.45 -15.17
C THR A 243 5.18 -6.39 -15.84
N SER A 244 4.12 -5.94 -15.16
CA SER A 244 3.21 -4.89 -15.63
C SER A 244 3.19 -3.72 -14.64
N ASP A 245 3.17 -2.49 -15.14
CA ASP A 245 2.98 -1.33 -14.28
C ASP A 245 1.58 -1.31 -13.67
N ASP A 246 0.55 -1.79 -14.39
CA ASP A 246 -0.81 -1.91 -13.88
C ASP A 246 -0.86 -2.77 -12.61
N ASP A 247 -0.19 -3.91 -12.63
CA ASP A 247 -0.12 -4.83 -11.49
C ASP A 247 0.75 -4.23 -10.37
N ALA A 248 1.92 -3.66 -10.71
CA ALA A 248 2.82 -3.08 -9.70
C ALA A 248 2.20 -1.87 -8.96
N PHE A 249 1.44 -1.02 -9.66
CA PHE A 249 0.73 0.12 -9.06
C PHE A 249 -0.58 -0.30 -8.39
N GLY A 250 -1.27 -1.30 -8.94
CA GLY A 250 -2.51 -1.84 -8.37
C GLY A 250 -2.34 -2.48 -6.98
N ALA A 251 -1.12 -2.84 -6.60
CA ALA A 251 -0.81 -3.50 -5.33
C ALA A 251 -1.31 -2.74 -4.08
N ALA A 252 -1.19 -1.41 -4.03
CA ALA A 252 -1.67 -0.63 -2.88
C ALA A 252 -3.20 -0.74 -2.74
N SER A 253 -3.90 -0.62 -3.87
CA SER A 253 -5.36 -0.67 -3.95
C SER A 253 -5.90 -2.06 -3.66
N TRP A 254 -5.22 -3.09 -4.15
CA TRP A 254 -5.47 -4.48 -3.74
C TRP A 254 -5.31 -4.65 -2.24
N TYR A 255 -4.20 -4.16 -1.67
CA TYR A 255 -3.93 -4.33 -0.25
C TYR A 255 -5.01 -3.66 0.61
N MET A 256 -5.38 -2.42 0.30
CA MET A 256 -6.45 -1.73 1.01
C MET A 256 -7.80 -2.46 0.88
N SER A 257 -8.18 -2.90 -0.32
CA SER A 257 -9.49 -3.51 -0.57
C SER A 257 -9.62 -4.93 0.00
N THR A 258 -8.52 -5.68 0.09
CA THR A 258 -8.55 -7.10 0.47
C THR A 258 -7.96 -7.39 1.84
N GLN A 259 -6.89 -6.69 2.23
CA GLN A 259 -6.17 -6.92 3.49
C GLN A 259 -6.61 -5.95 4.59
N CYS A 260 -7.29 -4.85 4.22
CA CYS A 260 -7.76 -3.83 5.15
C CYS A 260 -9.28 -3.66 5.11
N PRO A 261 -10.08 -4.66 5.53
CA PRO A 261 -11.54 -4.59 5.45
C PRO A 261 -12.08 -3.34 6.18
N GLY A 262 -12.91 -2.57 5.48
CA GLY A 262 -13.52 -1.33 6.00
C GLY A 262 -12.58 -0.12 6.10
N ALA A 263 -11.30 -0.22 5.71
CA ALA A 263 -10.37 0.90 5.78
C ALA A 263 -10.78 2.05 4.84
N GLN A 264 -11.28 1.73 3.65
CA GLN A 264 -11.77 2.73 2.70
C GLN A 264 -12.90 3.58 3.29
N ASP A 265 -13.88 2.96 3.96
CA ASP A 265 -15.10 3.64 4.39
C ASP A 265 -14.81 4.71 5.45
N LYS A 266 -13.77 4.50 6.27
CA LYS A 266 -13.29 5.47 7.27
C LYS A 266 -12.93 6.82 6.67
N PHE A 267 -12.50 6.86 5.41
CA PHE A 267 -12.13 8.10 4.71
C PHE A 267 -13.31 8.98 4.30
N SER A 268 -14.54 8.58 4.59
CA SER A 268 -15.72 9.44 4.43
C SER A 268 -15.92 10.41 5.61
N GLY A 269 -15.19 10.19 6.72
CA GLY A 269 -15.21 11.03 7.92
C GLY A 269 -13.93 11.83 8.09
N ASP A 270 -13.34 11.73 9.29
CA ASP A 270 -12.03 12.34 9.58
C ASP A 270 -10.92 11.61 8.81
N VAL A 271 -10.44 12.24 7.74
CA VAL A 271 -9.41 11.68 6.85
C VAL A 271 -8.06 11.53 7.52
N ASP A 272 -7.72 12.36 8.52
CA ASP A 272 -6.45 12.27 9.23
C ASP A 272 -6.46 11.09 10.20
N ALA A 273 -7.56 10.91 10.95
CA ALA A 273 -7.75 9.75 11.81
C ALA A 273 -7.83 8.45 10.98
N ALA A 274 -8.50 8.47 9.83
CA ALA A 274 -8.58 7.33 8.91
C ALA A 274 -7.20 6.96 8.35
N PHE A 275 -6.40 7.95 7.93
CA PHE A 275 -5.03 7.70 7.44
C PHE A 275 -4.13 7.13 8.53
N ALA A 276 -4.18 7.70 9.74
CA ALA A 276 -3.41 7.17 10.87
C ALA A 276 -3.77 5.71 11.16
N SER A 277 -5.07 5.38 11.30
CA SER A 277 -5.54 4.00 11.52
C SER A 277 -5.17 3.07 10.37
N TYR A 278 -5.28 3.51 9.11
CA TYR A 278 -4.87 2.71 7.96
C TYR A 278 -3.39 2.31 8.03
N ILE A 279 -2.52 3.26 8.36
CA ILE A 279 -1.08 3.02 8.46
C ILE A 279 -0.74 2.13 9.68
N THR A 280 -1.25 2.44 10.87
CA THR A 280 -0.88 1.72 12.09
C THR A 280 -1.53 0.35 12.20
N ASP A 281 -2.82 0.27 11.89
CA ASP A 281 -3.64 -0.89 12.24
C ASP A 281 -3.68 -1.92 11.12
N CYS A 282 -3.47 -1.52 9.86
CA CYS A 282 -3.50 -2.44 8.72
C CYS A 282 -2.18 -2.57 7.96
N VAL A 283 -1.57 -1.46 7.57
CA VAL A 283 -0.26 -1.51 6.88
C VAL A 283 0.84 -1.93 7.87
N HIS A 284 0.62 -1.70 9.16
CA HIS A 284 1.63 -1.84 10.21
C HIS A 284 2.88 -1.00 9.91
N GLY A 285 2.64 0.17 9.32
CA GLY A 285 3.67 1.14 9.01
C GLY A 285 4.14 1.85 10.27
N GLY A 286 5.45 2.12 10.33
CA GLY A 286 6.03 2.93 11.40
C GLY A 286 5.77 4.43 11.22
N ASP A 287 6.39 5.20 12.11
CA ASP A 287 6.65 6.65 12.06
C ASP A 287 5.72 7.48 11.14
N MET A 288 4.60 7.94 11.70
CA MET A 288 3.66 8.84 11.04
C MET A 288 4.27 10.20 10.71
N GLU A 289 5.26 10.67 11.47
CA GLU A 289 5.89 11.97 11.25
C GLU A 289 6.58 12.01 9.88
N LYS A 290 7.29 10.92 9.53
CA LYS A 290 7.95 10.78 8.22
C LYS A 290 6.95 10.69 7.05
N ARG A 291 5.74 10.21 7.31
CA ARG A 291 4.68 10.06 6.31
C ARG A 291 3.84 11.34 6.13
N GLN A 292 3.96 12.28 7.07
CA GLN A 292 3.15 13.49 7.07
C GLN A 292 3.32 14.34 5.82
N ALA A 293 4.53 14.37 5.24
CA ALA A 293 4.80 15.15 4.04
C ALA A 293 3.99 14.63 2.83
N THR A 294 4.07 13.33 2.53
CA THR A 294 3.34 12.73 1.40
C THR A 294 1.83 12.75 1.63
N TRP A 295 1.40 12.57 2.88
CA TRP A 295 -0.02 12.69 3.23
C TRP A 295 -0.55 14.10 3.06
N THR A 296 0.17 15.12 3.54
CA THR A 296 -0.22 16.53 3.38
C THR A 296 -0.34 16.91 1.91
N ASN A 297 0.60 16.45 1.08
CA ASN A 297 0.55 16.68 -0.36
C ASN A 297 -0.66 15.99 -1.01
N ALA A 298 -0.95 14.74 -0.62
CA ALA A 298 -2.12 14.01 -1.09
C ALA A 298 -3.44 14.71 -0.73
N LYS A 299 -3.60 15.15 0.52
CA LYS A 299 -4.77 15.93 0.93
C LYS A 299 -4.93 17.19 0.08
N LYS A 300 -3.86 17.96 -0.09
CA LYS A 300 -3.87 19.18 -0.91
C LYS A 300 -4.29 18.88 -2.36
N ALA A 301 -3.70 17.87 -2.99
CA ALA A 301 -4.00 17.48 -4.36
C ALA A 301 -5.45 17.03 -4.55
N PHE A 302 -6.05 16.44 -3.52
CA PHE A 302 -7.45 16.01 -3.52
C PHE A 302 -8.40 17.01 -2.84
N GLY A 303 -7.96 18.18 -2.39
CA GLY A 303 -8.82 19.16 -1.71
C GLY A 303 -9.52 18.59 -0.46
N LEU A 304 -8.77 17.83 0.36
CA LEU A 304 -9.20 17.27 1.64
C LEU A 304 -8.67 18.08 2.82
#